data_AF-A0A354GMI5-F1
#
_entry.id   AF-A0A354GMI5-F1
#
_cell.length_a   1.000
_cell.length_b   1.000
_cell.length_c   1.000
_cell.angle_alpha   90.00
_cell.angle_beta   90.00
_cell.angle_gamma   90.00
#
_symmetry.space_group_name_H-M   'P 1'
#
loop_
_entity.id
_entity.type
_entity.pdbx_description
1 polymer ?
#
loop_
_entity_poly.entity_id
_entity_poly.type
_entity_poly.pdbx_seq_one_letter_code
_entity_poly.pdbx_strand_id
1 'polypeptide(L)'
;MNAEPTTVLGTLKPDGALELDEKLSLPAGRVRVTVEPLAASAATEDPFMARMEAIWAGQKARGHTPRTAEEIETERRVLRDEFEEGVLKSERIHQEAERVRRGAGQGEEPFG
;
A
#
# COMPACT_ATOMS: atom_id res chain seq x y z
N MET A 1 7.42 -39.01 36.07
CA MET A 1 7.01 -37.59 35.96
C MET A 1 6.15 -37.50 34.72
N ASN A 2 4.85 -37.24 34.87
CA ASN A 2 3.96 -37.01 33.73
C ASN A 2 4.28 -35.61 33.19
N ALA A 3 4.73 -35.53 31.95
CA ALA A 3 4.88 -34.26 31.26
C ALA A 3 3.48 -33.81 30.85
N GLU A 4 2.97 -32.76 31.50
CA GLU A 4 1.74 -32.10 31.08
C GLU A 4 1.92 -31.57 29.64
N PRO A 5 0.95 -31.79 28.74
CA PRO A 5 1.02 -31.26 27.38
C PRO A 5 1.01 -29.73 27.44
N THR A 6 2.01 -29.09 26.83
CA THR A 6 2.07 -27.63 26.69
C THR A 6 1.43 -27.23 25.37
N THR A 7 0.35 -26.45 25.43
CA THR A 7 -0.33 -25.91 24.25
C THR A 7 0.24 -24.53 23.94
N VAL A 8 0.73 -24.35 22.71
CA VAL A 8 1.23 -23.07 22.18
C VAL A 8 0.59 -22.84 20.82
N LEU A 9 0.24 -21.59 20.54
CA LEU A 9 -0.29 -21.20 19.24
C LEU A 9 0.86 -21.03 18.22
N GLY A 10 0.56 -21.33 16.98
CA GLY A 10 1.51 -21.19 15.90
C GLY A 10 0.81 -21.19 14.55
N THR A 11 1.51 -20.63 13.56
CA THR A 11 1.05 -20.53 12.19
C THR A 11 1.74 -21.59 11.34
N LEU A 12 0.93 -22.43 10.68
CA LEU A 12 1.43 -23.35 9.66
C LEU A 12 1.55 -22.61 8.32
N LYS A 13 2.76 -22.49 7.81
CA LYS A 13 3.05 -21.82 6.54
C LYS A 13 2.71 -22.71 5.34
N PRO A 14 2.53 -22.12 4.13
CA PRO A 14 2.24 -22.87 2.91
C PRO A 14 3.35 -23.86 2.51
N ASP A 15 4.59 -23.61 2.94
CA ASP A 15 5.74 -24.48 2.72
C ASP A 15 5.81 -25.66 3.72
N GLY A 16 4.86 -25.74 4.65
CA GLY A 16 4.79 -26.79 5.68
C GLY A 16 5.60 -26.49 6.94
N ALA A 17 6.22 -25.31 7.06
CA ALA A 17 6.90 -24.91 8.29
C ALA A 17 5.90 -24.46 9.36
N LEU A 18 6.07 -24.93 10.60
CA LEU A 18 5.32 -24.43 11.77
C LEU A 18 6.13 -23.31 12.44
N GLU A 19 5.57 -22.11 12.46
CA GLU A 19 6.09 -20.97 13.23
C GLU A 19 5.31 -20.86 14.53
N LEU A 20 6.00 -20.82 15.67
CA LEU A 20 5.35 -20.67 16.98
C LEU A 20 5.33 -19.19 17.35
N ASP A 21 4.19 -18.74 17.87
CA ASP A 21 4.01 -17.34 18.25
C ASP A 21 4.87 -17.01 19.49
N GLU A 22 5.16 -18.03 20.31
CA GLU A 22 5.92 -17.91 21.55
C GLU A 22 7.02 -18.97 21.69
N LYS A 23 8.02 -18.66 22.51
CA LYS A 23 9.14 -19.58 22.78
C LYS A 23 8.69 -20.73 23.68
N LEU A 24 8.94 -21.97 23.25
CA LEU A 24 8.72 -23.17 24.05
C LEU A 24 9.67 -23.21 25.24
N SER A 25 9.11 -23.08 26.46
CA SER A 25 9.86 -23.22 27.71
C SER A 25 9.94 -24.68 28.17
N LEU A 26 10.51 -25.54 27.31
CA LEU A 26 10.69 -26.97 27.57
C LEU A 26 12.19 -27.31 27.69
N PRO A 27 12.56 -28.31 28.52
CA PRO A 27 13.93 -28.79 28.58
C PRO A 27 14.36 -29.33 27.20
N ALA A 28 15.64 -29.17 26.87
CA ALA A 28 16.18 -29.69 25.62
C ALA A 28 16.00 -31.21 25.55
N GLY A 29 15.36 -31.68 24.47
CA GLY A 29 15.02 -33.09 24.30
C GLY A 29 14.15 -33.32 23.07
N ARG A 30 13.87 -34.59 22.76
CA ARG A 30 12.92 -34.93 21.70
C ARG A 30 11.51 -34.61 22.15
N VAL A 31 10.78 -33.87 21.32
CA VAL A 31 9.38 -33.50 21.57
C VAL A 31 8.46 -34.18 20.55
N ARG A 32 7.23 -34.48 20.98
CA ARG A 32 6.12 -34.87 20.08
C ARG A 32 5.23 -33.65 19.91
N VAL A 33 4.96 -33.27 18.67
CA VAL A 33 4.09 -32.13 18.34
C VAL A 33 2.77 -32.67 17.80
N THR A 34 1.66 -32.21 18.36
CA THR A 34 0.32 -32.41 17.82
C THR A 34 -0.15 -31.08 17.27
N VAL A 35 -0.46 -31.02 15.97
CA VAL A 35 -0.97 -29.81 15.32
C VAL A 35 -2.47 -29.99 15.13
N GLU A 36 -3.24 -29.12 15.76
CA GLU A 36 -4.69 -29.06 15.59
C GLU A 36 -5.04 -27.80 14.79
N PRO A 37 -5.73 -27.93 13.64
CA PRO A 37 -6.21 -26.77 12.92
C PRO A 37 -7.27 -26.07 13.78
N LEU A 38 -6.93 -24.91 14.32
CA LEU A 38 -7.91 -24.04 14.94
C LEU A 38 -8.75 -23.45 13.81
N ALA A 39 -10.09 -23.46 13.98
CA ALA A 39 -10.96 -22.69 13.12
C ALA A 39 -10.40 -21.27 13.10
N ALA A 40 -10.04 -20.78 11.92
CA ALA A 40 -9.60 -19.40 11.77
C ALA A 40 -10.65 -18.55 12.49
N SER A 41 -10.28 -17.92 13.60
CA SER A 41 -11.08 -16.84 14.16
C SER A 41 -11.27 -15.92 12.97
N ALA A 42 -12.50 -15.88 12.44
CA ALA A 42 -12.84 -15.25 11.17
C ALA A 42 -11.98 -14.01 11.06
N ALA A 43 -10.98 -14.07 10.17
CA ALA A 43 -9.86 -13.13 10.16
C ALA A 43 -10.49 -11.77 10.39
N THR A 44 -10.22 -11.15 11.57
CA THR A 44 -10.99 -10.00 12.04
C THR A 44 -11.16 -9.09 10.86
N GLU A 45 -12.38 -9.05 10.29
CA GLU A 45 -12.64 -8.29 9.08
C GLU A 45 -12.08 -6.91 9.38
N ASP A 46 -11.12 -6.45 8.59
CA ASP A 46 -10.46 -5.18 8.85
C ASP A 46 -11.60 -4.16 9.06
N PRO A 47 -11.74 -3.58 10.26
CA PRO A 47 -12.89 -2.73 10.57
C PRO A 47 -13.02 -1.57 9.58
N PHE A 48 -11.90 -1.17 8.98
CA PHE A 48 -11.86 -0.21 7.89
C PHE A 48 -12.52 -0.76 6.62
N MET A 49 -12.15 -1.96 6.18
CA MET A 49 -12.74 -2.60 5.00
C MET A 49 -14.23 -2.88 5.16
N ALA A 50 -14.65 -3.39 6.33
CA ALA A 50 -16.07 -3.59 6.63
C ALA A 50 -16.87 -2.28 6.54
N ARG A 51 -16.28 -1.16 7.00
CA ARG A 51 -16.89 0.18 6.88
C ARG A 51 -16.97 0.64 5.43
N MET A 52 -15.95 0.39 4.62
CA MET A 52 -15.94 0.72 3.20
C MET A 52 -17.04 -0.03 2.43
N GLU A 53 -17.21 -1.32 2.71
CA GLU A 53 -18.26 -2.14 2.12
C GLU A 53 -19.66 -1.63 2.49
N ALA A 54 -19.87 -1.27 3.76
CA ALA A 54 -21.13 -0.68 4.21
C ALA A 54 -21.46 0.65 3.49
N ILE A 55 -20.45 1.49 3.25
CA ILE A 55 -20.61 2.73 2.48
C ILE A 55 -21.00 2.43 1.03
N TRP A 56 -20.32 1.49 0.37
CA TRP A 56 -20.64 1.10 -1.00
C TRP A 56 -22.05 0.53 -1.13
N ALA A 57 -22.46 -0.35 -0.20
CA ALA A 57 -23.81 -0.87 -0.13
C ALA A 57 -24.84 0.26 0.02
N GLY A 58 -24.58 1.23 0.90
CA GLY A 58 -25.42 2.41 1.09
C GLY A 58 -25.51 3.29 -0.16
N GLN A 59 -24.41 3.47 -0.91
CA GLN A 59 -24.43 4.22 -2.17
C GLN A 59 -25.26 3.51 -3.23
N LYS A 60 -25.08 2.19 -3.39
CA LYS A 60 -25.84 1.39 -4.34
C LYS A 60 -27.34 1.42 -4.03
N ALA A 61 -27.72 1.34 -2.75
CA ALA A 61 -29.11 1.43 -2.32
C ALA A 61 -29.76 2.80 -2.64
N ARG A 62 -28.97 3.88 -2.68
CA ARG A 62 -29.41 5.21 -3.13
C ARG A 62 -29.44 5.38 -4.65
N GLY A 63 -29.16 4.33 -5.41
CA GLY A 63 -29.14 4.35 -6.87
C GLY A 63 -27.86 4.94 -7.47
N HIS A 64 -26.78 5.06 -6.68
CA HIS A 64 -25.50 5.49 -7.22
C HIS A 64 -24.89 4.39 -8.09
N THR A 65 -24.61 4.72 -9.36
CA THR A 65 -23.87 3.86 -10.27
C THR A 65 -22.39 4.22 -10.20
N PRO A 66 -21.52 3.31 -9.70
CA PRO A 66 -20.09 3.55 -9.70
C PRO A 66 -19.54 3.61 -11.13
N ARG A 67 -18.45 4.37 -11.30
CA ARG A 67 -17.70 4.41 -12.56
C ARG A 67 -17.20 3.01 -12.93
N THR A 68 -17.20 2.72 -14.22
CA THR A 68 -16.61 1.52 -14.79
C THR A 68 -15.08 1.57 -14.72
N ALA A 69 -14.44 0.41 -14.80
CA ALA A 69 -12.98 0.32 -14.82
C ALA A 69 -12.37 1.07 -16.03
N GLU A 70 -13.05 1.06 -17.18
CA GLU A 70 -12.62 1.76 -18.39
C GLU A 70 -12.69 3.28 -18.23
N GLU A 71 -13.75 3.80 -17.62
CA GLU A 71 -13.87 5.23 -17.30
C GLU A 71 -12.77 5.68 -16.35
N ILE A 72 -12.49 4.89 -15.30
CA ILE A 72 -11.43 5.19 -14.34
C ILE A 72 -10.06 5.19 -15.03
N GLU A 73 -9.77 4.22 -15.89
CA GLU A 73 -8.48 4.16 -16.57
C GLU A 73 -8.31 5.29 -17.60
N THR A 74 -9.41 5.68 -18.26
CA THR A 74 -9.43 6.79 -19.20
C THR A 74 -9.12 8.10 -18.49
N GLU A 75 -9.81 8.36 -17.37
CA GLU A 75 -9.58 9.54 -16.53
C GLU A 75 -8.15 9.55 -15.98
N ARG A 76 -7.63 8.41 -15.54
CA ARG A 76 -6.25 8.28 -15.05
C ARG A 76 -5.22 8.58 -16.13
N ARG A 77 -5.50 8.20 -17.38
CA ARG A 77 -4.64 8.53 -18.52
C ARG A 77 -4.64 10.02 -18.80
N VAL A 78 -5.82 10.63 -18.89
CA VAL A 78 -5.97 12.08 -19.12
C VAL A 78 -5.21 12.87 -18.07
N LEU A 79 -5.39 12.55 -16.78
CA LEU A 79 -4.67 13.20 -15.68
C LEU A 79 -3.15 13.08 -15.80
N ARG A 80 -2.65 11.94 -16.29
CA ARG A 80 -1.22 11.73 -16.50
C ARG A 80 -0.70 12.58 -17.64
N ASP A 81 -1.41 12.59 -18.77
CA ASP A 81 -1.04 13.34 -19.96
C ASP A 81 -1.02 14.85 -19.65
N GLU A 82 -2.06 15.36 -18.97
CA GLU A 82 -2.14 16.75 -18.52
C GLU A 82 -0.98 17.13 -17.59
N PHE A 83 -0.62 16.23 -16.67
CA PHE A 83 0.49 16.45 -15.76
C PHE A 83 1.83 16.53 -16.52
N GLU A 84 2.07 15.60 -17.45
CA GLU A 84 3.27 15.56 -18.29
C GLU A 84 3.39 16.83 -19.16
N GLU A 85 2.31 17.26 -19.79
CA GLU A 85 2.25 18.52 -20.54
C GLU A 85 2.56 19.73 -19.64
N GLY A 86 2.02 19.75 -18.43
CA GLY A 86 2.28 20.77 -17.42
C GLY A 86 3.76 20.87 -17.05
N VAL A 87 4.43 19.73 -16.85
CA VAL A 87 5.87 19.67 -16.57
C VAL A 87 6.67 20.26 -17.72
N LEU A 88 6.44 19.81 -18.95
CA LEU A 88 7.16 20.30 -20.13
C LEU A 88 6.97 21.80 -20.36
N LYS A 89 5.75 22.32 -20.10
CA LYS A 89 5.46 23.75 -20.17
C LYS A 89 6.24 24.52 -19.11
N SER A 90 6.26 24.02 -17.87
CA SER A 90 7.02 24.63 -16.78
C SER A 90 8.51 24.69 -17.09
N GLU A 91 9.09 23.60 -17.60
CA GLU A 91 10.51 23.55 -17.98
C GLU A 91 10.86 24.58 -19.05
N ARG A 92 10.03 24.70 -20.10
CA ARG A 92 10.23 25.69 -21.16
C ARG A 92 10.21 27.12 -20.61
N ILE A 93 9.25 27.45 -19.75
CA ILE A 93 9.17 28.78 -19.12
C ILE A 93 10.43 29.06 -18.30
N HIS A 94 10.91 28.08 -17.53
CA HIS A 94 12.14 28.21 -16.77
C HIS A 94 13.36 28.44 -17.67
N GLN A 95 13.50 27.67 -18.74
CA GLN A 95 14.60 27.81 -19.70
C GLN A 95 14.58 29.18 -20.40
N GLU A 96 13.41 29.66 -20.81
CA GLU A 96 13.25 30.99 -21.40
C GLU A 96 13.63 32.09 -20.40
N ALA A 97 13.16 32.01 -19.16
CA ALA A 97 13.51 32.96 -18.11
C ALA A 97 15.01 32.96 -17.80
N GLU A 98 15.67 31.80 -17.80
CA GLU A 98 17.13 31.71 -17.64
C GLU A 98 17.89 32.34 -18.81
N ARG A 99 17.43 32.13 -20.06
CA ARG A 99 18.03 32.76 -21.25
C ARG A 99 17.95 34.28 -21.18
N VAL A 100 16.79 34.82 -20.80
CA VAL A 100 16.60 36.27 -20.62
C VAL A 100 17.51 36.80 -19.51
N ARG A 101 17.58 36.14 -18.36
CA ARG A 101 18.47 36.52 -17.26
C ARG A 101 19.94 36.52 -17.66
N ARG A 102 20.39 35.50 -18.41
CA ARG A 102 21.77 35.40 -18.89
C ARG A 102 22.11 36.46 -19.95
N GLY A 103 21.16 36.78 -20.83
CA GLY A 103 21.33 37.84 -21.83
C GLY A 103 21.32 39.25 -21.22
N ALA A 104 20.50 39.49 -20.21
CA ALA A 104 20.47 40.78 -19.49
C ALA A 104 21.76 41.05 -18.69
N GLY A 105 22.44 40.01 -18.21
CA GLY A 105 23.73 40.13 -17.50
C GLY A 105 24.96 40.41 -18.37
N GLN A 106 24.84 40.43 -19.70
CA GLN A 106 25.95 40.74 -20.63
C GLN A 106 25.90 42.19 -21.17
N GLY A 107 24.95 43.03 -20.70
CA GLY A 107 24.76 44.41 -21.15
C GLY A 107 25.23 45.51 -20.18
N GLU A 108 25.72 45.16 -18.99
CA GLU A 108 26.26 46.13 -18.02
C GLU A 108 27.77 45.95 -17.85
N GLU A 109 28.54 46.47 -18.81
CA GLU A 109 29.93 46.89 -18.57
C GLU A 109 29.89 48.29 -17.93
N PRO A 110 30.31 48.49 -16.66
CA PRO A 110 30.46 49.82 -16.12
C PRO A 110 31.74 50.45 -16.69
N PHE A 111 31.58 51.42 -17.58
CA PHE A 111 32.61 52.40 -17.85
C PHE A 111 32.89 53.19 -16.56
N GLY A 112 34.15 53.17 -16.10
CA GLY A 112 34.66 53.99 -15.01
C GLY A 112 35.94 53.45 -14.41
#